data_AF-A0A3M1A5J1-F1
#
_entry.id   AF-A0A3M1A5J1-F1
#
_cell.length_a   1.000
_cell.length_b   1.000
_cell.length_c   1.000
_cell.angle_alpha   90.00
_cell.angle_beta   90.00
_cell.angle_gamma   90.00
#
_symmetry.space_group_name_H-M   'P 1'
#
loop_
_entity.id
_entity.type
_entity.pdbx_description
1 polymer ?
#
loop_
_entity_poly.entity_id
_entity_poly.type
_entity_poly.pdbx_seq_one_letter_code
_entity_poly.pdbx_strand_id
1 'polypeptide(L)'
;AMLWLMTASGSSLSFGVGSVAGVLTGAFLGSLVKGHFRWEACEDPRELKRQILGAALMGVGAAVAMGCTIGQGVSAFSLLYYGAPVTFLSIIAGAALGLRQLIEGFALRA
;
A
#
# COMPACT_ATOMS: atom_id res chain seq x y z
N ALA A 1 22.19 12.08 -5.24
CA ALA A 1 21.05 12.77 -5.90
C ALA A 1 21.04 12.53 -7.40
N MET A 2 22.06 12.97 -8.14
CA MET A 2 22.19 12.76 -9.60
C MET A 2 22.13 11.29 -10.06
N LEU A 3 22.72 10.36 -9.30
CA LEU A 3 22.72 8.94 -9.67
C LEU A 3 21.29 8.35 -9.71
N TRP A 4 20.43 8.74 -8.75
CA TRP A 4 19.05 8.26 -8.66
C TRP A 4 18.16 8.77 -9.80
N LEU A 5 18.40 10.02 -10.25
CA LEU A 5 17.71 10.58 -11.43
C LEU A 5 18.12 9.88 -12.73
N MET A 6 19.37 9.41 -12.88
CA MET A 6 19.78 8.65 -14.07
C MET A 6 19.32 7.20 -14.05
N THR A 7 19.20 6.56 -12.88
CA THR A 7 18.70 5.16 -12.79
C THR A 7 17.17 5.07 -12.92
N ALA A 8 16.43 6.09 -12.49
CA ALA A 8 14.96 6.11 -12.56
C ALA A 8 14.39 6.09 -13.99
N SER A 9 15.11 6.66 -14.97
CA SER A 9 14.73 6.57 -16.40
C SER A 9 15.38 5.39 -17.14
N GLY A 10 16.17 4.55 -16.45
CA GLY A 10 17.02 3.53 -17.08
C GLY A 10 16.97 2.13 -16.46
N SER A 11 16.12 1.87 -15.46
CA SER A 11 15.91 0.49 -15.00
C SER A 11 15.04 -0.24 -16.02
N SER A 12 15.60 -1.30 -16.62
CA SER A 12 14.87 -2.26 -17.44
C SER A 12 13.52 -2.61 -16.81
N LEU A 13 12.52 -2.88 -17.66
CA LEU A 13 11.16 -3.22 -17.25
C LEU A 13 11.21 -4.44 -16.29
N SER A 14 11.24 -4.15 -14.99
CA SER A 14 11.28 -5.17 -13.94
C SER A 14 9.87 -5.61 -13.63
N PHE A 15 9.72 -6.87 -13.20
CA PHE A 15 8.43 -7.44 -12.77
C PHE A 15 7.71 -6.53 -11.77
N GLY A 16 8.45 -5.87 -10.87
CA GLY A 16 7.87 -4.90 -9.93
C GLY A 16 7.16 -3.74 -10.65
N VAL A 17 7.84 -3.07 -11.58
CA VAL A 17 7.28 -1.93 -12.33
C VAL A 17 6.13 -2.37 -13.25
N GLY A 18 6.31 -3.50 -13.95
CA GLY A 18 5.27 -4.08 -14.80
C GLY A 18 4.02 -4.49 -14.02
N SER A 19 4.18 -5.03 -12.81
CA SER A 19 3.06 -5.45 -11.96
C SER A 19 2.20 -4.26 -11.50
N VAL A 20 2.81 -3.10 -11.22
CA VAL A 20 2.07 -1.89 -10.85
C VAL A 20 1.19 -1.42 -12.02
N ALA A 21 1.74 -1.37 -13.23
CA ALA A 21 0.98 -1.02 -14.43
C ALA A 21 -0.14 -2.03 -14.72
N GLY A 22 0.13 -3.33 -14.53
CA GLY A 22 -0.85 -4.41 -14.68
C GLY A 22 -1.99 -4.33 -13.67
N VAL A 23 -1.70 -4.04 -12.41
CA VAL A 23 -2.73 -3.86 -11.37
C VAL A 23 -3.62 -2.65 -11.67
N LEU A 24 -3.03 -1.52 -12.09
CA LEU A 24 -3.80 -0.32 -12.46
C LEU A 24 -4.75 -0.58 -13.63
N THR A 25 -4.22 -1.16 -14.71
CA THR A 25 -5.02 -1.47 -15.91
C THR A 25 -6.06 -2.56 -15.64
N GLY A 26 -5.71 -3.60 -14.88
CA GLY A 26 -6.61 -4.67 -14.47
C GLY A 26 -7.74 -4.18 -13.55
N ALA A 27 -7.43 -3.33 -12.56
CA ALA A 27 -8.44 -2.72 -11.69
C ALA A 27 -9.39 -1.81 -12.48
N PHE A 28 -8.86 -1.03 -13.42
CA PHE A 28 -9.67 -0.17 -14.29
C PHE A 28 -10.64 -0.99 -15.15
N LEU A 29 -10.15 -1.97 -15.91
CA LEU A 29 -10.97 -2.85 -16.74
C LEU A 29 -11.97 -3.66 -15.90
N GLY A 30 -11.55 -4.18 -14.74
CA GLY A 30 -12.40 -4.92 -13.83
C GLY A 30 -13.54 -4.07 -13.27
N SER A 31 -13.29 -2.80 -12.96
CA SER A 31 -14.32 -1.87 -12.48
C SER A 31 -15.34 -1.49 -13.56
N LEU A 32 -14.88 -1.36 -14.82
CA LEU A 32 -15.75 -1.10 -15.98
C LEU A 32 -16.68 -2.29 -16.27
N VAL A 33 -16.15 -3.51 -16.27
CA VAL A 33 -16.94 -4.73 -16.50
C VAL A 33 -18.01 -4.92 -15.42
N LYS A 34 -17.69 -4.58 -14.16
CA LYS A 34 -18.66 -4.60 -13.06
C LYS A 34 -19.63 -3.42 -13.05
N GLY A 35 -19.44 -2.40 -13.91
CA GLY A 35 -20.32 -1.22 -13.98
C GLY A 35 -20.30 -0.32 -12.74
N HIS A 36 -19.32 -0.50 -11.84
CA HIS A 36 -19.19 0.30 -10.60
C HIS A 36 -18.14 1.42 -10.73
N PHE A 37 -17.68 1.71 -11.95
CA PHE A 37 -16.74 2.80 -12.16
C PHE A 37 -17.40 4.15 -11.86
N ARG A 38 -16.99 4.78 -10.77
CA ARG A 38 -17.40 6.13 -10.37
C ARG A 38 -16.14 6.95 -10.18
N TRP A 39 -16.04 8.06 -10.90
CA TRP A 39 -14.97 9.01 -10.70
C TRP A 39 -15.32 9.90 -9.51
N GLU A 40 -14.77 9.58 -8.34
CA GLU A 40 -14.95 10.36 -7.11
C GLU A 40 -13.70 11.20 -6.87
N ALA A 41 -13.88 12.52 -6.76
CA ALA A 41 -12.86 13.41 -6.24
C ALA A 41 -12.91 13.35 -4.71
N CYS A 42 -11.76 13.50 -4.05
CA CYS A 42 -11.73 13.53 -2.58
C CYS A 42 -12.54 14.73 -2.09
N GLU A 43 -13.61 14.46 -1.34
CA GLU A 43 -14.62 15.45 -0.97
C GLU A 43 -14.13 16.43 0.11
N ASP A 44 -13.13 16.01 0.91
CA ASP A 44 -12.56 16.80 2.00
C ASP A 44 -11.02 16.84 1.99
N PRO A 45 -10.38 18.02 2.08
CA PRO A 45 -8.92 18.15 2.22
C PRO A 45 -8.37 17.41 3.45
N ARG A 46 -9.19 17.27 4.50
CA ARG A 46 -8.84 16.53 5.72
C ARG A 46 -8.77 15.03 5.46
N GLU A 47 -9.66 14.49 4.63
CA GLU A 47 -9.66 13.08 4.26
C GLU A 47 -8.48 12.75 3.35
N LEU A 48 -8.21 13.61 2.36
CA LEU A 48 -7.02 13.49 1.52
C LEU A 48 -5.73 13.47 2.35
N LYS A 49 -5.61 14.37 3.34
CA LYS A 49 -4.45 14.41 4.25
C LYS A 49 -4.29 13.10 5.03
N ARG A 50 -5.38 12.50 5.51
CA ARG A 50 -5.34 11.22 6.26
C ARG A 50 -4.92 10.06 5.35
N GLN A 51 -5.44 10.00 4.14
CA GLN A 51 -5.08 8.97 3.16
C GLN A 51 -3.61 9.06 2.75
N ILE A 52 -3.12 10.27 2.45
CA ILE A 52 -1.71 10.48 2.11
C ILE A 52 -0.79 10.12 3.29
N LEU A 53 -1.15 10.50 4.52
CA LEU A 53 -0.39 10.14 5.71
C LEU A 53 -0.32 8.61 5.90
N GLY A 54 -1.45 7.93 5.73
CA GLY A 54 -1.52 6.46 5.78
C GLY A 54 -0.67 5.80 4.70
N ALA A 55 -0.74 6.30 3.46
CA ALA A 55 0.07 5.81 2.34
C ALA A 55 1.58 5.99 2.58
N ALA A 56 1.99 7.13 3.15
CA ALA A 56 3.38 7.39 3.50
C ALA A 56 3.88 6.41 4.59
N LEU A 57 3.09 6.20 5.65
CA LEU A 57 3.41 5.25 6.71
C LEU A 57 3.51 3.81 6.18
N MET A 58 2.58 3.40 5.29
CA MET A 58 2.64 2.10 4.64
C MET A 58 3.88 1.95 3.75
N GLY A 59 4.28 3.00 3.02
CA GLY A 59 5.49 3.00 2.19
C GLY A 59 6.76 2.83 3.02
N VAL A 60 6.89 3.59 4.11
CA VAL A 60 8.02 3.45 5.04
C VAL A 60 8.02 2.05 5.67
N GLY A 61 6.86 1.58 6.14
CA GLY A 61 6.72 0.24 6.71
C GLY A 61 7.10 -0.87 5.72
N ALA A 62 6.73 -0.74 4.46
CA ALA A 62 7.06 -1.71 3.42
C ALA A 62 8.58 -1.78 3.15
N ALA A 63 9.28 -0.64 3.21
CA ALA A 63 10.73 -0.60 3.08
C ALA A 63 11.42 -1.27 4.29
N VAL A 64 10.95 -1.00 5.51
CA VAL A 64 11.50 -1.59 6.75
C VAL A 64 11.25 -3.09 6.83
N ALA A 65 10.03 -3.54 6.49
CA ALA A 65 9.64 -4.94 6.51
C ALA A 65 10.16 -5.74 5.30
N MET A 66 10.86 -5.08 4.36
CA MET A 66 11.28 -5.65 3.08
C MET A 66 10.12 -6.36 2.36
N GLY A 67 8.95 -5.72 2.34
CA GLY A 67 7.79 -6.19 1.60
C GLY A 67 6.46 -5.67 2.12
N CYS A 68 5.39 -6.03 1.39
CA CYS A 68 4.02 -5.64 1.66
C CYS A 68 3.15 -6.88 1.94
N THR A 69 1.85 -6.69 2.13
CA THR A 69 0.87 -7.79 2.29
C THR A 69 0.91 -8.82 1.17
N ILE A 70 1.15 -8.38 -0.07
CA ILE A 70 1.25 -9.31 -1.22
C ILE A 70 2.59 -10.06 -1.17
N GLY A 71 3.70 -9.34 -0.95
CA GLY A 71 5.04 -9.94 -0.94
C GLY A 71 5.30 -10.86 0.27
N GLN A 72 5.13 -10.35 1.48
CA GLN A 72 5.38 -11.10 2.72
C GLN A 72 4.18 -11.95 3.15
N GLY A 73 2.95 -11.48 2.89
CA GLY A 73 1.74 -12.18 3.32
C GLY A 73 1.28 -13.29 2.36
N VAL A 74 1.27 -13.07 1.04
CA VAL A 74 0.82 -14.09 0.08
C VAL A 74 2.00 -14.91 -0.43
N SER A 75 3.03 -14.25 -0.96
CA SER A 75 4.15 -14.95 -1.61
C SER A 75 5.08 -15.64 -0.61
N ALA A 76 5.60 -14.92 0.40
CA ALA A 76 6.53 -15.50 1.36
C ALA A 76 5.88 -16.54 2.29
N PHE A 77 4.59 -16.37 2.59
CA PHE A 77 3.82 -17.37 3.35
C PHE A 77 3.67 -18.68 2.57
N SER A 78 3.47 -18.62 1.25
CA SER A 78 3.42 -19.80 0.37
C SER A 78 4.76 -20.55 0.30
N LEU A 79 5.88 -19.85 0.52
CA LEU A 79 7.21 -20.42 0.62
C LEU A 79 7.55 -20.94 2.02
N LEU A 80 6.60 -20.91 2.96
CA LEU A 80 6.77 -21.30 4.36
C LEU A 80 7.94 -20.56 5.05
N TYR A 81 8.18 -19.31 4.67
CA TYR A 81 9.25 -18.49 5.24
C TYR A 81 8.97 -18.17 6.71
N TYR A 82 9.92 -18.48 7.60
CA TYR A 82 9.75 -18.33 9.05
C TYR A 82 9.44 -16.88 9.49
N GLY A 83 9.96 -15.89 8.77
CA GLY A 83 9.68 -14.47 9.06
C GLY A 83 8.33 -13.97 8.53
N ALA A 84 7.67 -14.71 7.64
CA ALA A 84 6.38 -14.33 7.05
C ALA A 84 5.24 -14.23 8.08
N PRO A 85 5.04 -15.20 9.01
CA PRO A 85 3.98 -15.06 10.02
C PRO A 85 4.21 -13.87 10.96
N VAL A 86 5.48 -13.57 11.29
CA VAL A 86 5.81 -12.44 12.18
C VAL A 86 5.51 -11.10 11.50
N THR A 87 5.93 -10.92 10.25
CA THR A 87 5.64 -9.70 9.49
C THR A 87 4.16 -9.56 9.19
N PHE A 88 3.46 -10.66 8.91
CA PHE A 88 2.02 -10.63 8.69
C PHE A 88 1.24 -10.25 9.95
N LEU A 89 1.59 -10.81 11.10
CA LEU A 89 0.97 -10.45 12.39
C LEU A 89 1.22 -9.00 12.77
N SER A 90 2.42 -8.45 12.51
CA SER A 90 2.71 -7.04 12.79
C SER A 90 1.92 -6.10 11.89
N ILE A 91 1.73 -6.45 10.61
CA ILE A 91 0.85 -5.70 9.69
C ILE A 91 -0.60 -5.70 10.21
N ILE A 92 -1.12 -6.85 10.64
CA ILE A 92 -2.48 -6.95 11.20
C ILE A 92 -2.60 -6.11 12.48
N ALA A 93 -1.64 -6.21 13.39
CA ALA A 93 -1.65 -5.45 14.63
C ALA A 93 -1.61 -3.94 14.36
N GLY A 94 -0.75 -3.49 13.44
CA GLY A 94 -0.67 -2.09 13.03
C GLY A 94 -1.97 -1.59 12.38
N ALA A 95 -2.58 -2.39 11.52
CA ALA A 95 -3.87 -2.05 10.90
C ALA A 95 -5.00 -1.99 11.94
N ALA A 96 -5.05 -2.95 12.87
CA ALA A 96 -6.05 -2.97 13.93
C ALA A 96 -5.94 -1.75 14.85
N LEU A 97 -4.72 -1.38 15.26
CA LEU A 97 -4.46 -0.18 16.06
C LEU A 97 -4.81 1.10 15.29
N GLY A 98 -4.37 1.21 14.03
CA GLY A 98 -4.68 2.35 13.18
C GLY A 98 -6.18 2.55 12.96
N LEU A 99 -6.91 1.46 12.70
CA LEU A 99 -8.37 1.48 12.54
C LEU A 99 -9.08 1.82 13.86
N ARG A 100 -8.68 1.22 14.99
CA ARG A 100 -9.24 1.57 16.31
C ARG A 100 -9.07 3.05 16.62
N GLN A 101 -7.87 3.59 16.40
CA GLN A 101 -7.59 5.01 16.62
C GLN A 101 -8.36 5.92 15.65
N LEU A 102 -8.72 5.42 14.47
CA LEU A 102 -9.54 6.14 13.50
C LEU A 102 -11.03 6.15 13.88
N ILE A 103 -11.55 5.05 14.43
CA ILE A 103 -12.97 4.80 14.73
C ILE A 103 -13.35 5.33 16.11
N GLU A 104 -12.56 5.03 17.15
CA GLU A 104 -12.80 5.51 18.52
C GLU A 104 -12.51 7.01 18.67
N GLY A 105 -11.92 7.60 17.62
CA GLY A 105 -11.59 9.01 17.52
C GLY A 105 -10.20 9.28 18.05
N PHE A 106 -9.49 10.18 17.37
CA PHE A 106 -8.38 10.88 18.00
C PHE A 106 -8.96 11.60 19.23
N ALA A 107 -8.62 11.15 20.43
CA ALA A 107 -8.75 11.92 21.68
C ALA A 107 -7.83 13.17 21.67
N LEU A 108 -7.67 13.81 20.52
CA LEU A 108 -7.00 15.08 20.26
C LEU A 108 -8.08 16.06 19.76
N ARG A 109 -9.07 16.26 20.62
CA ARG A 109 -9.76 17.53 20.77
C ARG A 109 -9.29 18.12 22.09
N ALA A 110 -8.10 18.71 22.07
CA ALA A 110 -7.60 19.65 23.07
C ALA A 110 -7.18 20.91 22.31
#